data_AF-A0A7U3Y5I5-F1
#
_entry.id   AF-A0A7U3Y5I5-F1
#
_cell.length_a   1.000
_cell.length_b   1.000
_cell.length_c   1.000
_cell.angle_alpha   90.00
_cell.angle_beta   90.00
_cell.angle_gamma   90.00
#
_symmetry.space_group_name_H-M   'P 1'
#
loop_
_entity.id
_entity.type
_entity.pdbx_description
1 polymer ?
#
loop_
_entity_poly.entity_id
_entity_poly.type
_entity_poly.pdbx_seq_one_letter_code
_entity_poly.pdbx_strand_id
1 'polypeptide(L)'
;MSAITPYDWAIIAFVIGVTFLCVFMLTVPLLLGGKSWGRAKQEQFESGVVSAGGARIRLSAKFYLVAIFFVVFDLEALYLYAWSTSVREVGWLGYTTVVIFVVDLLIALVYAFSVGALSWAPADRRKLAGEKVKVGSPTMNIAEITRFNSIEELVTDPTGQIPAQSSGRVKSKTTPALSSEKE
;
A
#
# COMPACT_ATOMS: atom_id res chain seq x y z
N MET A 1 -21.83 -47.78 -4.00
CA MET A 1 -22.45 -46.49 -4.33
C MET A 1 -22.25 -45.59 -3.13
N SER A 2 -21.18 -44.79 -3.13
CA SER A 2 -20.83 -43.90 -2.02
C SER A 2 -21.96 -42.87 -1.86
N ALA A 3 -22.68 -42.92 -0.75
CA ALA A 3 -23.68 -41.93 -0.43
C ALA A 3 -22.98 -40.59 -0.23
N ILE A 4 -23.35 -39.58 -1.03
CA ILE A 4 -22.94 -38.20 -0.84
C ILE A 4 -23.43 -37.78 0.54
N THR A 5 -22.50 -37.39 1.40
CA THR A 5 -22.82 -37.02 2.77
C THR A 5 -23.34 -35.57 2.83
N PRO A 6 -23.99 -35.14 3.93
CA PRO A 6 -24.46 -33.77 4.06
C PRO A 6 -23.35 -32.70 3.94
N TYR A 7 -22.11 -33.02 4.35
CA TYR A 7 -20.99 -32.09 4.21
C TYR A 7 -20.56 -31.91 2.75
N ASP A 8 -20.59 -32.98 1.95
CA ASP A 8 -20.32 -32.92 0.51
C ASP A 8 -21.33 -32.02 -0.19
N TRP A 9 -22.61 -32.13 0.19
CA TRP A 9 -23.67 -31.27 -0.35
C TRP A 9 -23.48 -29.79 0.02
N ALA A 10 -23.09 -29.51 1.27
CA ALA A 10 -22.82 -28.14 1.71
C ALA A 10 -21.66 -27.51 0.93
N ILE A 11 -20.58 -28.26 0.69
CA ILE A 11 -19.43 -27.79 -0.10
C ILE A 11 -19.85 -27.53 -1.55
N ILE A 12 -20.59 -28.46 -2.17
CA ILE A 12 -21.08 -28.30 -3.55
C ILE A 12 -21.97 -27.07 -3.67
N ALA A 13 -22.94 -26.91 -2.76
CA ALA A 13 -23.84 -25.77 -2.74
C ALA A 13 -23.08 -24.44 -2.54
N PHE A 14 -22.09 -24.40 -1.66
CA PHE A 14 -21.25 -23.22 -1.45
C PHE A 14 -20.46 -22.85 -2.70
N VAL A 15 -19.77 -23.82 -3.33
CA VAL A 15 -18.97 -23.57 -4.54
C VAL A 15 -19.84 -23.10 -5.70
N ILE A 16 -20.98 -23.75 -5.93
CA ILE A 16 -21.93 -23.35 -6.97
C ILE A 16 -22.48 -21.96 -6.67
N GLY A 17 -22.87 -21.69 -5.43
CA GLY A 17 -23.40 -20.39 -5.01
C GLY A 17 -22.42 -19.24 -5.22
N VAL A 18 -21.18 -19.40 -4.76
CA VAL A 18 -20.12 -18.38 -4.91
C VAL A 18 -19.79 -18.16 -6.39
N THR A 19 -19.61 -19.25 -7.15
CA THR A 19 -19.28 -19.16 -8.58
C THR A 19 -20.40 -18.48 -9.36
N PHE A 20 -21.65 -18.88 -9.13
CA PHE A 20 -22.82 -18.27 -9.76
C PHE A 20 -22.92 -16.79 -9.41
N LEU A 21 -22.76 -16.43 -8.13
CA LEU A 21 -22.84 -15.04 -7.68
C LEU A 21 -21.73 -14.19 -8.32
N CYS A 22 -20.49 -14.66 -8.34
CA CYS A 22 -19.37 -13.96 -8.98
C CYS A 22 -19.60 -13.77 -10.48
N VAL A 23 -20.01 -14.83 -11.19
CA VAL A 23 -20.27 -14.76 -12.64
C VAL A 23 -21.44 -13.81 -12.91
N PHE A 24 -22.52 -13.89 -12.14
CA PHE A 24 -23.67 -13.01 -12.28
C PHE A 24 -23.30 -11.53 -12.04
N MET A 25 -22.59 -11.25 -10.93
CA MET A 25 -22.15 -9.89 -10.57
C MET A 25 -21.15 -9.28 -11.56
N LEU A 26 -20.34 -10.09 -12.24
CA LEU A 26 -19.46 -9.59 -13.28
C LEU A 26 -20.18 -9.45 -14.63
N THR A 27 -21.01 -10.43 -14.99
CA THR A 27 -21.61 -10.52 -16.33
C THR A 27 -22.74 -9.50 -16.50
N VAL A 28 -23.65 -9.38 -15.53
CA VAL A 28 -24.81 -8.47 -15.64
C VAL A 28 -24.39 -7.01 -15.85
N PRO A 29 -23.46 -6.41 -15.06
CA PRO A 29 -23.00 -5.05 -15.31
C PRO A 29 -22.21 -4.90 -16.61
N LEU A 30 -21.53 -5.95 -17.08
CA LEU A 30 -20.85 -5.92 -18.37
C LEU A 30 -21.83 -5.88 -19.55
N LEU A 31 -22.99 -6.56 -19.44
CA LEU A 31 -24.01 -6.55 -20.49
C LEU A 31 -24.89 -5.30 -20.44
N LEU A 32 -25.26 -4.83 -19.25
CA LEU A 32 -26.13 -3.66 -19.06
C LEU A 32 -25.34 -2.34 -19.10
N GLY A 33 -24.03 -2.37 -18.84
CA GLY A 33 -23.17 -1.20 -18.78
C GLY A 33 -22.73 -0.69 -20.15
N GLY A 34 -22.81 0.63 -20.35
CA GLY A 34 -22.31 1.28 -21.58
C GLY A 34 -20.78 1.19 -21.70
N LYS A 35 -20.30 0.50 -22.74
CA LYS A 35 -18.87 0.34 -22.99
C LYS A 35 -18.27 1.59 -23.64
N SER A 36 -17.85 2.57 -22.84
CA SER A 36 -17.14 3.76 -23.34
C SER A 36 -15.62 3.55 -23.34
N TRP A 37 -14.98 3.75 -24.49
CA TRP A 37 -13.54 3.66 -24.70
C TRP A 37 -13.01 5.06 -24.97
N GLY A 38 -12.14 5.56 -24.11
CA GLY A 38 -11.50 6.86 -24.25
C GLY A 38 -10.10 6.82 -23.65
N ARG A 39 -9.13 7.44 -24.33
CA ARG A 39 -7.71 7.38 -23.93
C ARG A 39 -7.50 7.88 -22.50
N ALA A 40 -8.14 8.98 -22.12
CA ALA A 40 -8.10 9.53 -20.77
C ALA A 40 -8.72 8.63 -19.69
N LYS A 41 -9.63 7.71 -20.05
CA LYS A 41 -10.25 6.75 -19.09
C LYS A 41 -9.32 5.57 -18.76
N GLN A 42 -8.30 5.34 -19.59
CA GLN A 42 -7.31 4.27 -19.43
C GLN A 42 -6.00 4.79 -18.82
N GLU A 43 -5.90 6.10 -18.54
CA GLU A 43 -4.75 6.70 -17.88
C GLU A 43 -4.93 6.65 -16.34
N GLN A 44 -3.84 6.47 -15.60
CA GLN A 44 -3.86 6.50 -14.13
C GLN A 44 -4.40 7.83 -13.64
N PHE A 45 -5.34 7.78 -12.69
CA PHE A 45 -5.90 8.99 -12.11
C PHE A 45 -4.91 9.65 -11.15
N GLU A 46 -4.48 10.87 -11.48
CA GLU A 46 -3.61 11.69 -10.64
C GLU A 46 -4.13 13.15 -10.64
N SER A 47 -5.40 13.34 -10.29
CA SER A 47 -6.04 14.68 -10.17
C SER A 47 -5.87 15.61 -11.39
N GLY A 48 -5.85 15.04 -12.59
CA GLY A 48 -5.72 15.79 -13.85
C GLY A 48 -4.29 16.06 -14.30
N VAL A 49 -3.26 15.57 -13.59
CA VAL A 49 -1.88 15.56 -14.09
C VAL A 49 -1.58 14.24 -14.81
N VAL A 50 -0.73 14.30 -15.84
CA VAL A 50 -0.23 13.12 -16.53
C VAL A 50 0.61 12.32 -15.55
N SER A 51 0.25 11.05 -15.32
CA SER A 51 0.93 10.25 -14.31
C SER A 51 2.42 10.14 -14.60
N ALA A 52 3.24 10.59 -13.65
CA ALA A 52 4.67 10.72 -13.82
C ALA A 52 5.41 9.65 -13.01
N GLY A 53 5.88 8.61 -13.70
CA GLY A 53 6.72 7.56 -13.13
C GLY A 53 6.02 6.19 -13.06
N GLY A 54 6.82 5.14 -12.93
CA GLY A 54 6.30 3.78 -12.79
C GLY A 54 5.86 3.48 -11.36
N ALA A 55 4.89 2.59 -11.20
CA ALA A 55 4.39 2.10 -9.90
C ALA A 55 5.44 1.32 -9.05
N ARG A 56 6.71 1.31 -9.45
CA ARG A 56 7.82 0.67 -8.72
C ARG A 56 8.41 1.60 -7.67
N ILE A 57 7.57 2.07 -6.77
CA ILE A 57 8.03 2.66 -5.52
C ILE A 57 8.45 1.54 -4.56
N ARG A 58 9.57 1.72 -3.86
CA ARG A 58 9.96 0.80 -2.80
C ARG A 58 9.00 1.01 -1.63
N LEU A 59 7.97 0.18 -1.56
CA LEU A 59 7.08 0.14 -0.41
C LEU A 59 7.92 -0.17 0.85
N SER A 60 7.57 0.48 1.95
CA SER A 60 8.31 0.37 3.21
C SER A 60 8.43 -1.09 3.65
N ALA A 61 9.65 -1.53 4.00
CA ALA A 61 9.92 -2.89 4.51
C ALA A 61 9.15 -3.21 5.81
N LYS A 62 8.53 -2.23 6.46
CA LYS A 62 7.70 -2.42 7.66
C LYS A 62 6.51 -3.35 7.42
N PHE A 63 5.91 -3.35 6.23
CA PHE A 63 4.80 -4.27 5.91
C PHE A 63 5.22 -5.73 5.91
N TYR A 64 6.47 -6.00 5.52
CA TYR A 64 7.03 -7.34 5.50
C TYR A 64 7.23 -7.90 6.92
N LEU A 65 7.70 -7.07 7.86
CA LEU A 65 7.87 -7.47 9.26
C LEU A 65 6.53 -7.88 9.90
N VAL A 66 5.46 -7.13 9.65
CA VAL A 66 4.12 -7.48 10.12
C VAL A 66 3.62 -8.78 9.48
N ALA A 67 3.87 -8.98 8.18
CA ALA A 67 3.45 -10.19 7.48
C ALA A 67 4.14 -11.45 8.02
N ILE A 68 5.47 -11.43 8.21
CA ILE A 68 6.18 -12.59 8.80
C ILE A 68 5.68 -12.88 10.21
N PHE A 69 5.53 -11.83 11.04
CA PHE A 69 5.05 -12.00 12.40
C PHE A 69 3.65 -12.63 12.42
N PHE A 70 2.76 -12.20 11.53
CA PHE A 70 1.44 -12.80 11.37
C PHE A 70 1.51 -14.28 11.00
N VAL A 71 2.37 -14.65 10.05
CA VAL A 71 2.54 -16.07 9.63
C VAL A 71 3.03 -16.94 10.80
N VAL A 72 4.00 -16.45 11.58
CA VAL A 72 4.49 -17.18 12.76
C VAL A 72 3.37 -17.30 13.79
N PHE A 73 2.70 -16.20 14.14
CA PHE A 73 1.61 -16.21 15.13
C PHE A 73 0.44 -17.12 14.72
N ASP A 74 0.08 -17.16 13.43
CA ASP A 74 -0.96 -18.05 12.89
C ASP A 74 -0.56 -19.53 13.00
N LEU A 75 0.71 -19.85 12.76
CA LEU A 75 1.26 -21.18 12.96
C LEU A 75 1.18 -21.61 14.44
N GLU A 76 1.51 -20.71 15.37
CA GLU A 76 1.40 -21.02 16.79
C GLU A 76 -0.07 -21.22 17.24
N ALA A 77 -1.00 -20.46 16.67
CA ALA A 77 -2.43 -20.64 16.90
C ALA A 77 -2.94 -22.00 16.40
N LEU A 78 -2.41 -22.50 15.28
CA LEU A 78 -2.68 -23.86 14.79
C LEU A 78 -2.23 -24.93 15.80
N TYR A 79 -1.07 -24.75 16.45
CA TYR A 79 -0.63 -25.68 17.49
C TYR A 79 -1.54 -25.66 18.73
N LEU A 80 -1.97 -24.47 19.16
CA LEU A 80 -2.95 -24.35 20.24
C LEU A 80 -4.28 -25.02 19.90
N TYR A 81 -4.73 -24.89 18.65
CA TYR A 81 -5.94 -25.56 18.18
C TYR A 81 -5.79 -27.09 18.19
N ALA A 82 -4.67 -27.62 17.68
CA ALA A 82 -4.40 -29.05 17.69
C ALA A 82 -4.41 -29.61 19.12
N TRP A 83 -3.75 -28.94 20.06
CA TRP A 83 -3.82 -29.29 21.48
C TRP A 83 -5.23 -29.19 22.05
N SER A 84 -5.98 -28.14 21.69
CA SER A 84 -7.35 -27.91 22.18
C SER A 84 -8.30 -29.06 21.87
N THR A 85 -8.03 -29.87 20.84
CA THR A 85 -8.86 -31.04 20.51
C THR A 85 -8.67 -32.23 21.46
N SER A 86 -7.56 -32.29 22.21
CA SER A 86 -7.18 -33.46 23.03
C SER A 86 -6.69 -33.09 24.45
N VAL A 87 -7.20 -31.99 25.01
CA VAL A 87 -6.76 -31.46 26.31
C VAL A 87 -6.83 -32.48 27.45
N ARG A 88 -7.84 -33.36 27.43
CA ARG A 88 -8.05 -34.36 28.49
C ARG A 88 -7.05 -35.51 28.42
N GLU A 89 -6.64 -35.88 27.22
CA GLU A 89 -5.77 -37.02 26.95
C GLU A 89 -4.30 -36.70 27.28
N VAL A 90 -3.86 -35.46 27.03
CA VAL A 90 -2.48 -35.03 27.30
C VAL A 90 -2.25 -34.65 28.79
N GLY A 91 -3.33 -34.31 29.52
CA GLY A 91 -3.30 -34.06 30.95
C GLY A 91 -2.39 -32.91 31.38
N TRP A 92 -1.86 -32.97 32.61
CA TRP A 92 -1.08 -31.89 33.23
C TRP A 92 0.24 -31.57 32.52
N LEU A 93 0.88 -32.58 31.92
CA LEU A 93 2.11 -32.35 31.15
C LEU A 93 1.82 -31.54 29.88
N GLY A 94 0.77 -31.89 29.14
CA GLY A 94 0.34 -31.11 27.98
C GLY A 94 -0.05 -29.69 28.33
N TYR A 95 -0.80 -29.52 29.41
CA TYR A 95 -1.17 -28.20 29.91
C TYR A 95 0.05 -27.33 30.21
N THR A 96 1.04 -27.87 30.94
CA THR A 96 2.24 -27.11 31.30
C THR A 96 3.05 -26.70 30.06
N THR A 97 3.20 -27.61 29.08
CA THR A 97 3.85 -27.31 27.81
C THR A 97 3.16 -26.17 27.07
N VAL A 98 1.82 -26.18 27.01
CA VAL A 98 1.06 -25.11 26.35
C VAL A 98 1.15 -23.78 27.09
N VAL A 99 1.17 -23.80 28.42
CA VAL A 99 1.37 -22.57 29.20
C VAL A 99 2.73 -21.94 28.88
N ILE A 100 3.80 -22.73 28.85
CA ILE A 100 5.14 -22.24 28.48
C ILE A 100 5.13 -21.66 27.06
N PHE A 101 4.52 -22.38 26.13
CA PHE A 101 4.40 -21.95 24.74
C PHE A 101 3.62 -20.63 24.57
N VAL A 102 2.54 -20.42 25.33
CA VAL A 102 1.81 -19.14 25.35
C VAL A 102 2.65 -18.01 25.96
N VAL A 103 3.49 -18.31 26.95
CA VAL A 103 4.42 -17.33 27.52
C VAL A 103 5.47 -16.92 26.47
N ASP A 104 6.00 -17.87 25.70
CA ASP A 104 6.94 -17.57 24.61
C ASP A 104 6.30 -16.66 23.53
N LEU A 105 5.04 -16.91 23.18
CA LEU A 105 4.24 -16.03 22.32
C LEU A 105 4.13 -14.61 22.86
N LEU A 106 3.84 -14.46 24.16
CA LEU A 106 3.77 -13.17 24.84
C LEU A 106 5.11 -12.43 24.79
N ILE A 107 6.21 -13.14 25.05
CA ILE A 107 7.57 -12.56 25.00
C ILE A 107 7.89 -12.08 23.58
N ALA A 108 7.62 -12.90 22.56
CA ALA A 108 7.84 -12.53 21.16
C ALA A 108 7.00 -11.30 20.74
N LEU A 109 5.74 -11.24 21.17
CA LEU A 109 4.84 -10.11 20.89
C LEU A 109 5.34 -8.82 21.56
N VAL A 110 5.68 -8.88 22.84
CA VAL A 110 6.20 -7.72 23.58
C VAL A 110 7.51 -7.22 22.96
N TYR A 111 8.40 -8.14 22.57
CA TYR A 111 9.64 -7.80 21.89
C TYR A 111 9.36 -7.09 20.55
N ALA A 112 8.50 -7.65 19.70
CA ALA A 112 8.14 -7.05 18.42
C ALA A 112 7.50 -5.66 18.57
N PHE A 113 6.69 -5.48 19.62
CA PHE A 113 6.10 -4.19 19.95
C PHE A 113 7.16 -3.17 20.37
N SER A 114 8.11 -3.58 21.22
CA SER A 114 9.21 -2.72 21.69
C SER A 114 10.16 -2.27 20.59
N VAL A 115 10.40 -3.11 19.57
CA VAL A 115 11.23 -2.79 18.40
C VAL A 115 10.55 -1.75 17.49
N GLY A 116 9.28 -1.44 17.72
CA GLY A 116 8.54 -0.48 16.90
C GLY A 116 8.23 -1.02 15.51
N ALA A 117 8.20 -2.34 15.32
CA ALA A 117 7.74 -2.97 14.08
C ALA A 117 6.30 -2.55 13.72
N LEU A 118 5.51 -2.15 14.73
CA LEU A 118 4.16 -1.64 14.61
C LEU A 118 4.05 -0.11 14.53
N SER A 119 5.16 0.63 14.45
CA SER A 119 5.13 2.09 14.31
C SER A 119 4.84 2.49 12.86
N TRP A 120 3.57 2.85 12.60
CA TRP A 120 3.07 3.14 11.26
C TRP A 120 3.04 4.64 10.92
N ALA A 121 3.22 5.50 11.92
CA ALA A 121 3.39 6.91 11.67
C ALA A 121 4.72 7.11 10.91
N PRO A 122 4.71 7.75 9.72
CA PRO A 122 5.93 8.31 9.18
C PRO A 122 6.41 9.29 10.24
N ALA A 123 7.46 8.94 10.98
CA ALA A 123 8.13 9.91 11.81
C ALA A 123 8.59 10.99 10.84
N ASP A 124 7.94 12.16 10.87
CA ASP A 124 8.19 13.24 9.94
C ASP A 124 9.67 13.58 10.07
N ARG A 125 10.46 13.11 9.10
CA ARG A 125 11.92 13.19 9.16
C ARG A 125 12.35 14.65 9.25
N ARG A 126 11.52 15.58 8.77
CA ARG A 126 11.69 17.03 8.90
C ARG A 126 11.55 17.51 10.35
N LYS A 127 10.58 17.00 11.11
CA LYS A 127 10.45 17.30 12.55
C LYS A 127 11.63 16.77 13.35
N LEU A 128 12.09 15.55 13.04
CA LEU A 128 13.29 14.96 13.65
C LEU A 128 14.57 15.73 13.30
N ALA A 129 14.66 16.29 12.09
CA ALA A 129 15.76 17.15 11.66
C ALA A 129 15.66 18.60 12.18
N GLY A 130 14.62 18.94 12.95
CA GLY A 130 14.39 20.30 13.45
C GLY A 130 14.08 21.32 12.36
N GLU A 131 13.72 20.86 11.16
CA GLU A 131 13.45 21.73 10.02
C GLU A 131 12.09 22.39 10.21
N LYS A 132 12.12 23.68 10.60
CA LYS A 132 10.90 24.49 10.64
C LYS A 132 10.40 24.65 9.20
N VAL A 133 9.24 24.07 8.91
CA VAL A 133 8.53 24.32 7.65
C VAL A 133 8.35 25.82 7.53
N LYS A 134 9.02 26.43 6.55
CA LYS A 134 8.80 27.83 6.16
C LYS A 134 7.42 27.89 5.48
N VAL A 135 6.37 27.91 6.28
CA VAL A 135 5.04 28.32 5.82
C VAL A 135 5.13 29.83 5.61
N GLY A 136 4.60 30.31 4.47
CA GLY A 136 4.85 31.63 3.90
C GLY A 136 4.93 32.82 4.88
N SER A 137 5.72 33.81 4.50
CA SER A 137 5.91 35.06 5.27
C SER A 137 4.55 35.69 5.62
N PRO A 138 4.38 36.29 6.81
CA PRO A 138 3.16 37.03 7.18
C PRO A 138 2.76 38.13 6.18
N THR A 139 3.69 38.55 5.31
CA THR A 139 3.51 39.57 4.27
C THR A 139 3.25 38.99 2.87
N MET A 140 2.96 37.69 2.75
CA MET A 140 2.75 37.03 1.45
C MET A 140 1.52 37.60 0.74
N ASN A 141 1.72 38.19 -0.44
CA ASN A 141 0.64 38.76 -1.23
C ASN A 141 -0.05 37.66 -2.02
N ILE A 142 -1.25 37.26 -1.58
CA ILE A 142 -2.01 36.15 -2.16
C ILE A 142 -2.32 36.38 -3.65
N ALA A 143 -2.44 37.63 -4.09
CA ALA A 143 -2.72 37.98 -5.49
C ALA A 143 -1.59 37.57 -6.45
N GLU A 144 -0.37 37.41 -5.93
CA GLU A 144 0.80 36.99 -6.70
C GLU A 144 0.77 35.50 -7.03
N ILE A 145 0.12 34.67 -6.19
CA ILE A 145 -0.05 33.22 -6.43
C ILE A 145 -0.91 32.95 -7.66
N THR A 146 -1.85 33.84 -8.01
CA THR A 146 -2.71 33.70 -9.19
C THR A 146 -2.18 34.41 -10.43
N ARG A 147 -1.06 35.14 -10.30
CA ARG A 147 -0.46 35.93 -11.37
C ARG A 147 0.50 35.07 -12.19
N PHE A 148 -0.05 34.15 -12.99
CA PHE A 148 0.75 33.38 -13.94
C PHE A 148 0.68 34.03 -15.32
N ASN A 149 1.84 34.34 -15.89
CA ASN A 149 1.95 34.93 -17.23
C ASN A 149 2.16 33.86 -18.32
N SER A 150 2.61 32.65 -17.94
CA SER A 150 2.77 31.51 -18.87
C SER A 150 2.61 30.15 -18.17
N ILE A 151 2.28 29.09 -18.94
CA ILE A 151 2.10 27.72 -18.42
C ILE A 151 3.41 27.14 -17.84
N GLU A 152 4.55 27.63 -18.30
CA GLU A 152 5.88 27.18 -17.84
C GLU A 152 6.15 27.61 -16.39
N GLU A 153 5.50 28.69 -15.92
CA GLU A 153 5.61 29.22 -14.56
C GLU A 153 4.93 28.33 -13.52
N LEU A 154 3.93 27.53 -13.94
CA LEU A 154 3.24 26.53 -13.11
C LEU A 154 4.11 25.29 -12.82
N VAL A 155 5.22 25.11 -13.54
CA VAL A 155 6.15 23.99 -13.33
C VAL A 155 7.22 24.32 -12.30
N THR A 156 7.45 25.60 -12.03
CA THR A 156 8.39 26.11 -11.04
C THR A 156 7.67 26.44 -9.73
N ASP A 157 8.19 25.94 -8.61
CA ASP A 157 7.72 26.31 -7.28
C ASP A 157 7.94 27.84 -7.06
N PRO A 158 7.09 28.55 -6.29
CA PRO A 158 7.31 29.95 -5.88
C PRO A 158 8.68 30.22 -5.22
N THR A 159 9.41 29.19 -4.79
CA THR A 159 10.81 29.26 -4.36
C THR A 159 11.83 29.29 -5.51
N GLY A 160 11.39 29.30 -6.77
CA GLY A 160 12.23 29.25 -7.97
C GLY A 160 12.83 27.86 -8.24
N GLN A 161 12.43 26.85 -7.48
CA GLN A 161 12.95 25.50 -7.62
C GLN A 161 12.07 24.67 -8.56
N ILE A 162 12.74 23.99 -9.48
CA ILE A 162 12.13 23.01 -10.37
C ILE A 162 12.06 21.70 -9.55
N PRO A 163 10.90 21.06 -9.38
CA PRO A 163 10.83 19.81 -8.64
C PRO A 163 11.82 18.80 -9.23
N ALA A 164 12.51 18.05 -8.35
CA ALA A 164 13.59 17.15 -8.75
C ALA A 164 13.18 16.14 -9.85
N GLN A 165 11.88 15.87 -9.96
CA GLN A 165 11.28 14.98 -10.95
C GLN A 165 11.14 15.60 -12.35
N SER A 166 11.10 16.93 -12.49
CA SER A 166 11.04 17.63 -13.80
C SER A 166 12.37 18.26 -14.23
N SER A 167 13.38 18.33 -13.34
CA SER A 167 14.67 18.98 -13.64
C SER A 167 15.42 18.36 -14.84
N GLY A 168 15.29 17.03 -15.03
CA GLY A 168 15.92 16.33 -16.17
C GLY A 168 15.30 16.67 -17.53
N ARG A 169 14.02 17.08 -17.56
CA ARG A 169 13.26 17.37 -18.77
C ARG A 169 13.33 18.85 -19.19
N VAL A 170 13.62 19.74 -18.23
CA VAL A 170 13.88 21.17 -18.51
C VAL A 170 15.29 21.36 -19.08
N LYS A 171 16.29 20.64 -18.56
CA LYS A 171 17.68 20.75 -19.02
C LYS A 171 17.89 20.42 -20.50
N SER A 172 17.03 19.59 -21.10
CA SER A 172 17.09 19.25 -22.53
C SER A 172 16.54 20.34 -23.46
N LYS A 173 15.75 21.28 -22.95
CA LYS A 173 15.16 22.37 -23.75
C LYS A 173 16.03 23.63 -23.79
N THR A 174 17.05 23.72 -22.92
CA THR A 174 17.89 24.92 -22.74
C THR A 174 19.32 24.76 -23.28
N THR A 175 19.69 23.66 -23.93
CA THR A 175 20.97 23.61 -24.67
C THR A 175 20.81 24.37 -25.98
N PRO A 176 21.43 25.55 -26.16
CA PRO A 176 21.48 26.19 -27.46
C PRO A 176 22.43 25.37 -28.32
N ALA A 177 21.99 24.98 -29.51
CA ALA A 177 22.88 24.53 -30.57
C ALA A 177 23.81 25.70 -30.93
N LEU A 178 24.97 25.77 -30.28
CA LEU A 178 26.07 26.64 -30.65
C LEU A 178 27.24 25.75 -31.05
N SER A 179 27.44 25.62 -32.37
CA SER A 179 28.69 25.35 -33.10
C SER A 179 28.47 24.39 -34.27
N SER A 180 28.19 24.96 -35.45
CA SER A 180 28.86 24.58 -36.71
C SER A 180 28.19 25.33 -37.87
N GLU A 181 28.42 26.64 -37.94
CA GLU A 181 28.34 27.36 -39.21
C GLU A 181 29.38 28.49 -39.18
N LYS A 182 30.57 28.20 -39.71
CA LYS A 182 31.42 29.08 -40.53
C LYS A 182 32.76 28.40 -40.84
N GLU A 183 33.00 28.30 -42.16
CA GLU A 183 34.22 28.00 -42.92
C GLU A 183 34.84 26.59 -42.84
#